data_AF-A0A1H5M5A5-F1
#
_entry.id   AF-A0A1H5M5A5-F1
#
_cell.length_a   1.000
_cell.length_b   1.000
_cell.length_c   1.000
_cell.angle_alpha   90.00
_cell.angle_beta   90.00
_cell.angle_gamma   90.00
#
_symmetry.space_group_name_H-M   'P 1'
#
loop_
_entity.id
_entity.type
_entity.pdbx_description
1 polymer ?
#
loop_
_entity_poly.entity_id
_entity_poly.type
_entity_poly.pdbx_seq_one_letter_code
_entity_poly.pdbx_strand_id
1 'polypeptide(L)'
;MSHVDGSAILGILAIGLGRDMSGTELTCAGCGDRHVVERTRVYRRCPGIVVRCPGCDGVELLVTEIRRRIQVQLRGVANVQF
;
A
#
# COMPACT_ATOMS: atom_id res chain seq x y z
N MET A 1 8.33 -11.65 -11.40
CA MET A 1 7.50 -11.97 -10.21
C MET A 1 6.11 -11.42 -10.46
N SER A 2 5.05 -12.20 -10.26
CA SER A 2 3.67 -11.71 -10.39
C SER A 2 3.31 -10.85 -9.17
N HIS A 3 2.72 -9.68 -9.42
CA HIS A 3 2.06 -8.88 -8.38
C HIS A 3 0.57 -9.20 -8.34
N VAL A 4 -0.11 -8.76 -7.29
CA VAL A 4 -1.57 -8.69 -7.23
C VAL A 4 -1.99 -7.25 -7.01
N ASP A 5 -3.24 -6.94 -7.31
CA ASP A 5 -3.81 -5.62 -7.08
C ASP A 5 -3.93 -5.29 -5.58
N GLY A 6 -4.00 -3.99 -5.27
CA GLY A 6 -4.10 -3.47 -3.90
C GLY A 6 -5.35 -3.90 -3.15
N SER A 7 -6.39 -4.33 -3.86
CA SER A 7 -7.60 -4.91 -3.27
C SER A 7 -7.28 -6.10 -2.37
N ALA A 8 -6.20 -6.84 -2.65
CA ALA A 8 -5.77 -8.00 -1.87
C ALA A 8 -5.31 -7.68 -0.43
N ILE A 9 -5.10 -6.41 -0.10
CA ILE A 9 -4.59 -5.99 1.21
C ILE A 9 -5.49 -5.00 1.95
N LEU A 10 -6.67 -4.66 1.42
CA LEU A 10 -7.59 -3.73 2.07
C LEU A 10 -7.94 -4.15 3.50
N GLY A 11 -8.17 -5.45 3.73
CA GLY A 11 -8.45 -5.97 5.07
C GLY A 11 -7.31 -5.76 6.07
N ILE A 12 -6.05 -5.98 5.66
CA ILE A 12 -4.91 -5.78 6.58
C ILE A 12 -4.60 -4.28 6.80
N LEU A 13 -4.84 -3.44 5.79
CA LEU A 13 -4.79 -1.99 5.96
C LEU A 13 -5.87 -1.50 6.92
N ALA A 14 -7.08 -2.05 6.86
CA ALA A 14 -8.15 -1.71 7.79
C ALA A 14 -7.80 -2.07 9.24
N ILE A 15 -7.17 -3.22 9.48
CA ILE A 15 -6.68 -3.59 10.81
C ILE A 15 -5.52 -2.68 11.25
N GLY A 16 -4.57 -2.39 10.36
CA GLY A 16 -3.36 -1.62 10.68
C GLY A 16 -3.60 -0.11 10.88
N LEU A 17 -4.53 0.47 10.12
CA LEU A 17 -4.85 1.90 10.13
C LEU A 17 -6.15 2.22 10.88
N GLY A 18 -6.97 1.21 11.21
CA GLY A 18 -8.26 1.39 11.86
C GLY A 18 -9.35 1.97 10.96
N ARG A 19 -9.16 1.97 9.63
CA ARG A 19 -10.09 2.53 8.64
C ARG A 19 -10.08 1.72 7.35
N ASP A 20 -11.26 1.51 6.77
CA ASP A 20 -11.36 0.94 5.42
C ASP A 20 -10.70 1.88 4.40
N MET A 21 -9.76 1.33 3.63
CA MET A 21 -8.98 2.05 2.63
C MET A 21 -9.53 1.86 1.21
N SER A 22 -10.67 1.19 1.06
CA SER A 22 -11.34 1.00 -0.23
C SER A 22 -11.63 2.36 -0.88
N GLY A 23 -11.25 2.51 -2.14
CA GLY A 23 -11.39 3.75 -2.91
C GLY A 23 -10.55 4.94 -2.43
N THR A 24 -9.70 4.76 -1.41
CA THR A 24 -8.81 5.82 -0.93
C THR A 24 -7.79 6.17 -2.01
N GLU A 25 -7.62 7.46 -2.30
CA GLU A 25 -6.63 7.93 -3.27
C GLU A 25 -5.26 8.13 -2.62
N LEU A 26 -4.23 7.62 -3.28
CA LEU A 26 -2.82 7.84 -2.97
C LEU A 26 -2.20 8.75 -4.02
N THR A 27 -1.31 9.64 -3.58
CA THR A 27 -0.40 10.37 -4.47
C THR A 27 1.02 9.86 -4.27
N CYS A 28 1.64 9.36 -5.33
CA CYS A 28 3.01 8.86 -5.30
C CYS A 28 4.01 9.98 -5.02
N ALA A 29 4.87 9.82 -4.01
CA ALA A 29 5.92 10.80 -3.72
C ALA A 29 7.05 10.82 -4.77
N GLY A 30 7.20 9.74 -5.55
CA GLY A 30 8.26 9.61 -6.55
C GLY A 30 7.91 10.23 -7.90
N CYS A 31 6.72 9.93 -8.44
CA CYS A 31 6.31 10.38 -9.77
C CYS A 31 5.05 11.26 -9.80
N GLY A 32 4.39 11.47 -8.65
CA GLY A 32 3.16 12.27 -8.58
C GLY A 32 1.89 11.57 -9.09
N ASP A 33 1.97 10.29 -9.51
CA ASP A 33 0.80 9.52 -9.95
C ASP A 33 -0.29 9.48 -8.86
N ARG A 34 -1.55 9.66 -9.27
CA ARG A 34 -2.72 9.64 -8.39
C ARG A 34 -3.57 8.43 -8.74
N HIS A 35 -3.73 7.53 -7.79
CA HIS A 35 -4.45 6.28 -7.98
C HIS A 35 -5.08 5.80 -6.69
N VAL A 36 -6.18 5.07 -6.82
CA VAL A 36 -6.80 4.40 -5.69
C VAL A 36 -5.93 3.24 -5.21
N VAL A 37 -6.02 2.90 -3.91
CA VAL A 37 -5.26 1.82 -3.27
C VAL A 37 -5.34 0.53 -4.09
N GLU A 38 -6.50 0.19 -4.66
CA GLU A 38 -6.74 -1.02 -5.44
C GLU A 38 -5.86 -1.14 -6.68
N ARG A 39 -5.39 -0.02 -7.25
CA ARG A 39 -4.52 -0.04 -8.43
C ARG A 39 -3.05 -0.25 -8.09
N THR A 40 -2.69 -0.28 -6.81
CA THR A 40 -1.29 -0.51 -6.41
C THR A 40 -0.83 -1.93 -6.72
N ARG A 41 0.47 -2.09 -6.97
CA ARG A 41 1.10 -3.40 -7.24
C ARG A 41 1.61 -3.99 -5.93
N VAL A 42 1.03 -5.10 -5.51
CA VAL A 42 1.32 -5.73 -4.21
C VAL A 42 2.18 -6.98 -4.37
N TYR A 43 3.23 -7.05 -3.55
CA TYR A 43 4.16 -8.16 -3.46
C TYR A 43 4.12 -8.74 -2.04
N ARG A 44 3.56 -9.96 -1.89
CA ARG A 44 3.33 -10.62 -0.60
C ARG A 44 4.40 -11.64 -0.22
N ARG A 45 5.28 -12.02 -1.14
CA ARG A 45 6.36 -13.02 -0.92
C ARG A 45 7.64 -12.36 -0.40
N CYS A 46 7.53 -11.62 0.69
CA CYS A 46 8.65 -10.99 1.39
C CYS A 46 8.42 -11.15 2.91
N PRO A 47 9.37 -10.78 3.80
CA PRO A 47 9.14 -10.69 5.25
C PRO A 47 8.00 -9.73 5.66
N GLY A 48 7.40 -9.05 4.69
CA GLY A 48 6.19 -8.25 4.79
C GLY A 48 5.53 -8.11 3.41
N ILE A 49 4.61 -7.16 3.29
CA ILE A 49 3.93 -6.82 2.06
C ILE A 49 4.54 -5.52 1.54
N VAL A 50 5.08 -5.57 0.32
CA VAL A 50 5.57 -4.37 -0.39
C VAL A 50 4.51 -3.91 -1.37
N VAL A 51 4.15 -2.64 -1.32
CA VAL A 51 3.18 -2.01 -2.20
C VAL A 51 3.89 -0.98 -3.05
N ARG A 52 3.73 -1.08 -4.37
CA ARG A 52 4.40 -0.22 -5.33
C ARG A 52 3.42 0.59 -6.17
N CYS A 53 3.85 1.78 -6.54
CA CYS A 53 3.18 2.66 -7.47
C CYS A 53 2.97 1.95 -8.82
N PRO A 54 1.76 1.98 -9.40
CA PRO A 54 1.52 1.42 -10.72
C PRO A 54 2.20 2.21 -11.85
N GLY A 55 2.50 3.49 -11.64
CA GLY A 55 3.14 4.37 -12.62
C GLY A 55 4.67 4.24 -12.69
N CYS A 56 5.36 4.20 -11.55
CA CYS A 56 6.84 4.21 -11.51
C CYS A 56 7.50 3.01 -10.82
N ASP A 57 6.71 2.05 -10.32
CA ASP A 57 7.17 0.94 -9.48
C ASP A 57 7.90 1.37 -8.18
N GLY A 58 7.87 2.65 -7.82
CA GLY A 58 8.39 3.14 -6.53
C GLY A 58 7.66 2.49 -5.35
N VAL A 59 8.35 2.25 -4.24
CA VAL A 59 7.74 1.67 -3.03
C VAL A 59 6.92 2.74 -2.33
N GLU A 60 5.60 2.56 -2.30
CA GLU A 60 4.65 3.49 -1.68
C GLU A 60 4.37 3.10 -0.23
N LEU A 61 4.07 1.81 0.00
CA LEU A 61 3.77 1.28 1.32
C LEU A 61 4.56 0.01 1.63
N LEU A 62 4.85 -0.18 2.92
CA LEU A 62 5.34 -1.43 3.48
C LEU A 62 4.43 -1.82 4.66
N VAL A 63 3.90 -3.04 4.63
CA VAL A 63 3.17 -3.61 5.76
C VAL A 63 3.97 -4.77 6.34
N THR A 64 4.24 -4.74 7.64
CA THR A 64 4.92 -5.83 8.34
C THR A 64 4.13 -6.21 9.58
N GLU A 65 4.10 -7.49 9.91
CA GLU A 65 3.57 -7.97 11.19
C GLU A 65 4.73 -8.52 12.03
N ILE A 66 5.01 -7.86 13.16
CA ILE A 66 6.09 -8.24 14.07
C ILE A 66 5.51 -8.34 15.47
N ARG A 67 5.67 -9.51 16.12
CA ARG A 67 5.17 -9.75 17.50
C ARG A 67 3.69 -9.38 17.67
N ARG A 68 2.83 -9.79 16.71
CA ARG A 68 1.39 -9.49 16.65
C ARG A 68 1.05 -7.99 16.55
N ARG A 69 1.99 -7.15 16.08
CA ARG A 69 1.76 -5.75 15.79
C ARG A 69 1.90 -5.51 14.30
N ILE A 70 0.85 -4.97 13.69
CA ILE A 70 0.88 -4.51 12.31
C ILE A 70 1.53 -3.14 12.28
N GLN A 71 2.58 -2.99 11.47
CA GLN A 71 3.17 -1.71 11.13
C GLN A 71 2.88 -1.42 9.67
N VAL A 72 2.36 -0.23 9.41
CA VAL A 72 2.13 0.30 8.06
C VAL A 72 3.04 1.51 7.90
N GLN A 73 3.94 1.45 6.92
CA GLN A 73 4.80 2.56 6.55
C GLN A 73 4.31 3.13 5.22
N LEU A 74 4.13 4.45 5.14
CA LEU A 74 3.62 5.18 3.97
C LEU A 74 4.68 6.14 3.38
N ARG A 75 5.97 5.80 3.49
CA ARG A 75 7.08 6.72 3.18
C ARG A 75 7.13 7.16 1.71
N GLY A 76 6.57 6.38 0.79
CA GLY A 76 6.52 6.73 -0.64
C GLY A 76 5.21 7.37 -1.08
N VAL A 77 4.34 7.75 -0.13
CA VAL A 77 3.07 8.41 -0.40
C VAL A 77 3.17 9.87 0.01
N ALA A 78 2.99 10.79 -0.94
CA ALA A 78 3.00 12.22 -0.68
C ALA A 78 1.69 12.69 -0.04
N ASN A 79 0.57 12.06 -0.42
CA ASN A 79 -0.74 12.44 0.09
C ASN A 79 -1.71 11.26 0.08
N VAL A 80 -2.61 11.24 1.07
CA VAL A 80 -3.68 10.24 1.19
C VAL A 80 -5.01 10.99 1.35
N GLN A 81 -6.01 10.67 0.51
CA GLN A 81 -7.35 11.27 0.55
C GLN A 81 -8.40 10.18 0.75
N PHE A 82 -9.20 10.32 1.81
CA PHE A 82 -10.24 9.39 2.26
C PHE A 82 -11.55 10.10 2.61
#